data_AF-A0A8H8MCQ5-F1
#
_entry.id   AF-A0A8H8MCQ5-F1
#
_cell.length_a   1.000
_cell.length_b   1.000
_cell.length_c   1.000
_cell.angle_alpha   90.00
_cell.angle_beta   90.00
_cell.angle_gamma   90.00
#
_symmetry.space_group_name_H-M   'P 1'
#
loop_
_entity.id
_entity.type
_entity.pdbx_description
1 polymer ?
#
loop_
_entity_poly.entity_id
_entity_poly.type
_entity_poly.pdbx_seq_one_letter_code
_entity_poly.pdbx_strand_id
1 'polypeptide(L)'
;MVTLHRRWKLYSEFSSLPTSRIDKLRAEHSQMAKRFEAIQGNNAGAGRSAGMFWATAMTPMAKLFKRYRDNGTTFTSPDDIKAATELNPTFVYSMSGERFNPHYGTFPQGFFFAPVFASVSGPDSSVGPTADEIMAVAKEQFTAWCHSFRSARAVGAITVRFFSGEATALCRALDQYSKTGQAKTGIFTSQWRGSEVDLTDCLPTPTTFDVIDTSNLLDHLGALNVLVITQPLLKRQPASQSVLYTEALLPSGNNASQSLLDRLCADIPTIAMLIGLAPRAYISSFTTQSNAHEIIVSSAFKEISQYHERVAWVDPASGDPTFSENITVSFDPTDLADLLSRIYIKMFKDEQITPELMKTPTAAAAGEMSQPHYHRESFALLLRLTRNRIEMPQADWDQMVNRFFNSVCYGSETRGLLSPSFLPIPDH
;
A
#
# COMPACT_ATOMS: atom_id res chain seq x y z
N MET A 1 0.35 16.99 15.22
CA MET A 1 1.12 16.46 16.37
C MET A 1 0.29 16.13 17.63
N VAL A 2 -0.78 16.87 17.94
CA VAL A 2 -1.59 16.69 19.18
C VAL A 2 -2.08 15.25 19.39
N THR A 3 -2.56 14.59 18.33
CA THR A 3 -3.03 13.19 18.41
C THR A 3 -1.92 12.21 18.77
N LEU A 4 -0.73 12.35 18.16
CA LEU A 4 0.41 11.47 18.44
C LEU A 4 0.90 11.65 19.88
N HIS A 5 1.05 12.91 20.32
CA HIS A 5 1.45 13.23 21.68
C HIS A 5 0.48 12.65 22.72
N ARG A 6 -0.84 12.76 22.47
CA ARG A 6 -1.86 12.16 23.34
C ARG A 6 -1.72 10.63 23.43
N ARG A 7 -1.40 9.94 22.33
CA ARG A 7 -1.17 8.48 22.34
C ARG A 7 0.09 8.13 23.11
N TRP A 8 1.17 8.88 22.92
CA TRP A 8 2.42 8.66 23.67
C TRP A 8 2.21 8.80 25.17
N LYS A 9 1.44 9.82 25.59
CA LYS A 9 1.04 9.99 26.99
C LYS A 9 0.26 8.78 27.51
N LEU A 10 -0.72 8.28 26.75
CA LEU A 10 -1.47 7.07 27.11
C LEU A 10 -0.57 5.84 27.25
N TYR A 11 0.47 5.71 26.43
CA TYR A 11 1.42 4.61 26.52
C TYR A 11 2.33 4.73 27.73
N SER A 12 2.85 5.93 28.02
CA SER A 12 3.71 6.16 29.19
C SER A 12 2.96 5.98 30.50
N GLU A 13 1.67 6.29 30.54
CA GLU A 13 0.83 6.18 31.74
C GLU A 13 0.22 4.78 31.91
N PHE A 14 0.41 3.87 30.95
CA PHE A 14 -0.29 2.59 30.93
C PHE A 14 0.02 1.70 32.14
N SER A 15 1.27 1.69 32.60
CA SER A 15 1.69 0.95 33.80
C SER A 15 1.07 1.47 35.09
N SER A 16 0.56 2.71 35.09
CA SER A 16 -0.08 3.35 36.24
C SER A 16 -1.61 3.22 36.26
N LEU A 17 -2.19 2.48 35.31
CA LEU A 17 -3.64 2.31 35.24
C LEU A 17 -4.17 1.54 36.47
N PRO A 18 -5.39 1.88 36.95
CA PRO A 18 -6.04 1.11 38.01
C PRO A 18 -6.20 -0.37 37.60
N THR A 19 -6.01 -1.28 38.56
CA THR A 19 -6.11 -2.74 38.33
C THR A 19 -7.43 -3.14 37.67
N SER A 20 -8.55 -2.54 38.09
CA SER A 20 -9.87 -2.78 37.50
C SER A 20 -9.94 -2.46 35.99
N ARG A 21 -9.19 -1.46 35.52
CA ARG A 21 -9.12 -1.09 34.11
C ARG A 21 -8.22 -2.06 33.33
N ILE A 22 -7.11 -2.47 33.92
CA ILE A 22 -6.23 -3.51 33.34
C ILE A 22 -6.97 -4.84 33.21
N ASP A 23 -7.74 -5.25 34.23
CA ASP A 23 -8.50 -6.49 34.20
C ASP A 23 -9.60 -6.48 33.14
N LYS A 24 -10.25 -5.33 32.92
CA LYS A 24 -11.17 -5.15 31.79
C LYS A 24 -10.47 -5.36 30.45
N LEU A 25 -9.30 -4.76 30.25
CA LEU A 25 -8.52 -4.92 29.00
C LEU A 25 -8.05 -6.36 28.80
N ARG A 26 -7.69 -7.07 29.86
CA ARG A 26 -7.37 -8.51 29.82
C ARG A 26 -8.58 -9.34 29.41
N ALA A 27 -9.76 -9.04 29.95
CA ALA A 27 -11.00 -9.71 29.58
C ALA A 27 -11.35 -9.48 28.09
N GLU A 28 -11.14 -8.26 27.57
CA GLU A 28 -11.30 -7.97 26.14
C GLU A 28 -10.32 -8.79 25.28
N HIS A 29 -9.05 -8.90 25.67
CA HIS A 29 -8.07 -9.76 25.01
C HIS A 29 -8.55 -11.23 24.96
N SER A 30 -8.96 -11.80 26.09
CA SER A 30 -9.48 -13.18 26.13
C SER A 30 -10.73 -13.37 25.28
N GLN A 31 -11.62 -12.37 25.21
CA GLN A 31 -12.80 -12.42 24.35
C GLN A 31 -12.41 -12.37 22.87
N MET A 32 -11.44 -11.53 22.52
CA MET A 32 -10.94 -11.42 21.15
C MET A 32 -10.31 -12.74 20.70
N ALA A 33 -9.41 -13.34 21.49
CA ALA A 33 -8.77 -14.62 21.17
C ALA A 33 -9.82 -15.71 20.83
N LYS A 34 -10.87 -15.85 21.67
CA LYS A 34 -11.99 -16.79 21.43
C LYS A 34 -12.75 -16.54 20.13
N ARG A 35 -12.97 -15.28 19.74
CA ARG A 35 -13.65 -14.94 18.48
C ARG A 35 -12.83 -15.36 17.27
N PHE A 36 -11.49 -15.30 17.36
CA PHE A 36 -10.61 -15.69 16.27
C PHE A 36 -10.42 -17.20 16.15
N GLU A 37 -10.49 -17.95 17.26
CA GLU A 37 -10.53 -19.43 17.18
C GLU A 37 -11.69 -19.93 16.32
N ALA A 38 -12.82 -19.21 16.29
CA ALA A 38 -13.98 -19.52 15.46
C ALA A 38 -13.77 -19.18 13.96
N ILE A 39 -12.80 -18.32 13.64
CA ILE A 39 -12.45 -17.94 12.26
C ILE A 39 -11.24 -18.79 11.85
N GLN A 40 -11.50 -19.97 11.30
CA GLN A 40 -10.44 -20.80 10.74
C GLN A 40 -9.82 -20.10 9.52
N GLY A 41 -8.59 -19.61 9.67
CA GLY A 41 -7.81 -19.08 8.56
C GLY A 41 -6.32 -19.20 8.88
N ASN A 42 -5.60 -20.02 8.12
CA ASN A 42 -4.14 -20.05 8.20
C ASN A 42 -3.57 -18.76 7.60
N ASN A 43 -2.80 -18.00 8.37
CA ASN A 43 -2.05 -16.86 7.83
C ASN A 43 -0.84 -17.36 7.04
N ALA A 44 -1.07 -17.74 5.78
CA ALA A 44 -0.02 -18.17 4.86
C ALA A 44 1.05 -17.07 4.62
N GLY A 45 0.67 -15.80 4.81
CA GLY A 45 1.56 -14.66 4.69
C GLY A 45 2.71 -14.63 5.70
N ALA A 46 2.55 -15.29 6.86
CA ALA A 46 3.56 -15.33 7.90
C ALA A 46 4.89 -15.98 7.46
N GLY A 47 4.85 -16.85 6.43
CA GLY A 47 6.02 -17.54 5.89
C GLY A 47 6.78 -16.78 4.81
N ARG A 48 6.26 -15.66 4.27
CA ARG A 48 6.82 -14.96 3.08
C ARG A 48 8.29 -14.59 3.22
N SER A 49 8.71 -14.19 4.40
CA SER A 49 10.08 -13.77 4.68
C SER A 49 11.10 -14.90 4.78
N ALA A 50 10.66 -16.16 4.62
CA ALA A 50 11.55 -17.30 4.37
C ALA A 50 12.02 -17.41 2.90
N GLY A 51 11.46 -16.58 1.99
CA GLY A 51 11.89 -16.50 0.59
C GLY A 51 11.73 -17.84 -0.14
N MET A 52 12.81 -18.37 -0.70
CA MET A 52 12.78 -19.66 -1.42
C MET A 52 12.38 -20.86 -0.55
N PHE A 53 12.49 -20.74 0.78
CA PHE A 53 12.06 -21.76 1.74
C PHE A 53 10.61 -21.57 2.20
N TRP A 54 9.84 -20.73 1.50
CA TRP A 54 8.45 -20.44 1.86
C TRP A 54 7.59 -21.70 2.07
N ALA A 55 7.71 -22.69 1.18
CA ALA A 55 6.92 -23.91 1.25
C ALA A 55 7.15 -24.72 2.55
N THR A 56 8.39 -24.76 3.04
CA THR A 56 8.73 -25.42 4.31
C THR A 56 8.39 -24.54 5.52
N ALA A 57 8.43 -23.21 5.36
CA ALA A 57 8.12 -22.25 6.41
C ALA A 57 6.62 -22.03 6.64
N MET A 58 5.76 -22.24 5.64
CA MET A 58 4.33 -21.90 5.68
C MET A 58 3.63 -22.47 6.93
N THR A 59 3.73 -23.77 7.16
CA THR A 59 3.04 -24.44 8.27
C THR A 59 3.62 -24.07 9.64
N PRO A 60 4.95 -24.12 9.88
CA PRO A 60 5.54 -23.66 11.13
C PRO A 60 5.18 -22.20 11.48
N MET A 61 5.26 -21.30 10.49
CA MET A 61 4.97 -19.88 10.70
C MET A 61 3.49 -19.61 10.96
N ALA A 62 2.58 -20.32 10.28
CA ALA A 62 1.15 -20.23 10.57
C ALA A 62 0.81 -20.70 12.00
N LYS A 63 1.48 -21.77 12.48
CA LYS A 63 1.32 -22.25 13.87
C LYS A 63 1.84 -21.22 14.88
N LEU A 64 2.99 -20.60 14.61
CA LEU A 64 3.54 -19.52 15.45
C LEU A 64 2.62 -18.30 15.48
N PHE A 65 2.09 -17.90 14.33
CA PHE A 65 1.11 -16.83 14.23
C PHE A 65 -0.13 -17.12 15.08
N LYS A 66 -0.68 -18.34 14.98
CA LYS A 66 -1.82 -18.77 15.80
C LYS A 66 -1.50 -18.68 17.30
N ARG A 67 -0.36 -19.24 17.75
CA ARG A 67 0.07 -19.16 19.15
C ARG A 67 0.21 -17.70 19.63
N TYR A 68 0.78 -16.84 18.80
CA TYR A 68 0.91 -15.41 19.10
C TYR A 68 -0.46 -14.74 19.26
N ARG A 69 -1.44 -15.10 18.43
CA ARG A 69 -2.81 -14.61 18.56
C ARG A 69 -3.50 -15.10 19.83
N ASP A 70 -3.30 -16.37 20.18
CA ASP A 70 -3.95 -17.01 21.32
C ASP A 70 -3.39 -16.51 22.66
N ASN A 71 -2.06 -16.35 22.73
CA ASN A 71 -1.35 -16.04 23.97
C ASN A 71 -0.92 -14.56 24.08
N GLY A 72 -0.93 -13.81 22.98
CA GLY A 72 -0.40 -12.44 22.92
C GLY A 72 1.14 -12.34 22.97
N THR A 73 1.85 -13.47 22.89
CA THR A 73 3.32 -13.54 23.03
C THR A 73 3.96 -14.51 22.02
N THR A 74 5.27 -14.36 21.79
CA THR A 74 6.09 -15.26 20.96
C THR A 74 6.80 -16.36 21.76
N PHE A 75 6.59 -16.43 23.08
CA PHE A 75 7.10 -17.51 23.91
C PHE A 75 6.45 -18.86 23.58
N THR A 76 7.21 -19.92 23.76
CA THR A 76 6.80 -21.31 23.47
C THR A 76 6.67 -22.14 24.74
N SER A 77 7.47 -21.83 25.77
CA SER A 77 7.44 -22.49 27.08
C SER A 77 6.20 -22.09 27.87
N PRO A 78 5.46 -23.05 28.48
CA PRO A 78 4.33 -22.74 29.35
C PRO A 78 4.68 -21.80 30.51
N ASP A 79 5.89 -21.92 31.07
CA ASP A 79 6.33 -21.10 32.19
C ASP A 79 6.54 -19.64 31.77
N ASP A 80 7.17 -19.42 30.60
CA ASP A 80 7.37 -18.07 30.05
C ASP A 80 6.06 -17.42 29.63
N ILE A 81 5.14 -18.20 29.05
CA ILE A 81 3.78 -17.72 28.71
C ILE A 81 3.04 -17.29 29.99
N LYS A 82 3.12 -18.08 31.06
CA LYS A 82 2.50 -17.75 32.35
C LYS A 82 3.14 -16.52 33.01
N ALA A 83 4.45 -16.34 32.84
CA ALA A 83 5.17 -15.18 33.35
C ALA A 83 4.87 -13.88 32.55
N ALA A 84 4.46 -13.99 31.29
CA ALA A 84 4.13 -12.86 30.41
C ALA A 84 2.76 -12.22 30.77
N THR A 85 2.74 -11.48 31.89
CA THR A 85 1.52 -10.88 32.44
C THR A 85 1.27 -9.42 32.01
N GLU A 86 2.26 -8.82 31.35
CA GLU A 86 2.24 -7.42 30.90
C GLU A 86 1.52 -7.27 29.56
N LEU A 87 0.52 -6.38 29.51
CA LEU A 87 -0.16 -6.03 28.27
C LEU A 87 0.64 -4.97 27.49
N ASN A 88 0.73 -5.13 26.18
CA ASN A 88 1.34 -4.12 25.32
C ASN A 88 0.37 -2.95 25.10
N PRO A 89 0.68 -1.71 25.57
CA PRO A 89 -0.20 -0.55 25.41
C PRO A 89 -0.50 -0.19 23.95
N THR A 90 0.38 -0.59 23.02
CA THR A 90 0.18 -0.30 21.59
C THR A 90 -0.96 -1.10 20.96
N PHE A 91 -1.47 -2.14 21.65
CA PHE A 91 -2.62 -2.94 21.20
C PHE A 91 -3.96 -2.41 21.73
N VAL A 92 -3.93 -1.42 22.63
CA VAL A 92 -5.11 -0.94 23.37
C VAL A 92 -5.64 0.38 22.82
N TYR A 93 -4.76 1.29 22.39
CA TYR A 93 -5.20 2.62 21.98
C TYR A 93 -5.11 2.80 20.48
N SER A 94 -6.24 3.12 19.86
CA SER A 94 -6.33 3.45 18.43
C SER A 94 -7.14 4.73 18.23
N MET A 95 -7.26 5.17 16.98
CA MET A 95 -8.19 6.27 16.63
C MET A 95 -9.64 5.95 17.01
N SER A 96 -10.01 4.68 17.10
CA SER A 96 -11.34 4.21 17.50
C SER A 96 -11.55 4.16 19.02
N GLY A 97 -10.57 4.59 19.83
CA GLY A 97 -10.65 4.65 21.28
C GLY A 97 -9.77 3.64 22.00
N GLU A 98 -10.11 3.35 23.26
CA GLU A 98 -9.49 2.33 24.10
C GLU A 98 -10.23 1.01 23.92
N ARG A 99 -9.61 0.06 23.20
CA ARG A 99 -10.08 -1.31 23.00
C ARG A 99 -8.90 -2.20 22.65
N PHE A 100 -8.88 -3.44 23.14
CA PHE A 100 -7.89 -4.42 22.68
C PHE A 100 -8.20 -4.87 21.25
N ASN A 101 -7.43 -4.40 20.26
CA ASN A 101 -7.62 -4.71 18.84
C ASN A 101 -6.30 -4.66 18.05
N PRO A 102 -5.33 -5.55 18.32
CA PRO A 102 -4.08 -5.61 17.57
C PRO A 102 -4.32 -5.94 16.09
N HIS A 103 -3.65 -5.18 15.23
CA HIS A 103 -3.59 -5.48 13.80
C HIS A 103 -2.90 -6.83 13.58
N TYR A 104 -3.32 -7.61 12.58
CA TYR A 104 -2.74 -8.94 12.33
C TYR A 104 -1.24 -8.88 12.00
N GLY A 105 -0.78 -7.76 11.44
CA GLY A 105 0.63 -7.53 11.12
C GLY A 105 1.55 -7.29 12.33
N THR A 106 1.06 -7.34 13.57
CA THR A 106 1.92 -7.18 14.77
C THR A 106 2.75 -8.42 15.09
N PHE A 107 2.41 -9.59 14.51
CA PHE A 107 3.27 -10.77 14.57
C PHE A 107 4.60 -10.49 13.83
N PRO A 108 5.77 -10.92 14.35
CA PRO A 108 7.09 -10.62 13.78
C PRO A 108 7.40 -11.37 12.47
N GLN A 109 6.52 -11.26 11.46
CA GLN A 109 6.71 -11.84 10.13
C GLN A 109 7.66 -11.03 9.22
N GLY A 110 8.04 -9.81 9.62
CA GLY A 110 8.89 -8.92 8.83
C GLY A 110 10.40 -9.17 8.91
N PHE A 111 10.85 -10.14 9.71
CA PHE A 111 12.27 -10.49 9.83
C PHE A 111 12.69 -11.51 8.76
N PHE A 112 13.97 -11.53 8.41
CA PHE A 112 14.49 -12.42 7.38
C PHE A 112 14.66 -13.85 7.91
N PHE A 113 13.70 -14.74 7.61
CA PHE A 113 13.71 -16.12 8.11
C PHE A 113 14.38 -17.12 7.16
N ALA A 114 14.79 -16.74 5.95
CA ALA A 114 15.39 -17.71 5.01
C ALA A 114 16.57 -18.51 5.62
N PRO A 115 17.50 -17.92 6.41
CA PRO A 115 18.63 -18.67 6.95
C PRO A 115 18.23 -19.82 7.88
N VAL A 116 17.23 -19.64 8.75
CA VAL A 116 16.83 -20.69 9.71
C VAL A 116 16.19 -21.90 9.02
N PHE A 117 15.57 -21.70 7.85
CA PHE A 117 15.03 -22.78 7.04
C PHE A 117 16.07 -23.36 6.05
N ALA A 118 17.10 -22.60 5.68
CA ALA A 118 18.21 -23.06 4.86
C ALA A 118 19.08 -24.10 5.59
N SER A 119 19.43 -23.84 6.84
CA SER A 119 20.29 -24.71 7.67
C SER A 119 19.67 -26.10 7.94
N VAL A 120 18.37 -26.25 7.69
CA VAL A 120 17.58 -27.45 7.97
C VAL A 120 17.26 -28.23 6.68
N SER A 121 17.80 -27.80 5.54
CA SER A 121 17.59 -28.45 4.22
C SER A 121 18.79 -29.32 3.79
N GLY A 122 19.67 -29.72 4.71
CA GLY A 122 20.75 -30.67 4.42
C GLY A 122 20.24 -32.11 4.24
N PRO A 123 21.02 -32.99 3.57
CA PRO A 123 20.59 -34.36 3.29
C PRO A 123 20.22 -35.20 4.54
N ASP A 124 20.68 -34.79 5.74
CA ASP A 124 20.48 -35.52 7.00
C ASP A 124 19.44 -34.90 7.96
N SER A 125 18.86 -33.73 7.64
CA SER A 125 17.94 -33.03 8.54
C SER A 125 16.47 -33.34 8.23
N SER A 126 15.94 -34.39 8.86
CA SER A 126 14.52 -34.79 8.74
C SER A 126 13.55 -33.94 9.58
N VAL A 127 14.07 -33.01 10.40
CA VAL A 127 13.30 -32.21 11.35
C VAL A 127 13.48 -30.72 11.05
N GLY A 128 12.38 -30.04 10.69
CA GLY A 128 12.31 -28.58 10.49
C GLY A 128 12.73 -27.76 11.73
N PRO A 129 13.02 -26.46 11.60
CA PRO A 129 13.40 -25.64 12.75
C PRO A 129 12.26 -25.56 13.77
N THR A 130 12.63 -25.54 15.05
CA THR A 130 11.72 -25.37 16.17
C THR A 130 11.18 -23.93 16.23
N ALA A 131 10.05 -23.78 16.92
CA ALA A 131 9.45 -22.46 17.17
C ALA A 131 10.42 -21.48 17.86
N ASP A 132 11.26 -21.98 18.76
CA ASP A 132 12.25 -21.17 19.48
C ASP A 132 13.41 -20.73 18.60
N GLU A 133 13.92 -21.61 17.74
CA GLU A 133 14.97 -21.25 16.78
C GLU A 133 14.48 -20.17 15.81
N ILE A 134 13.25 -20.29 15.30
CA ILE A 134 12.66 -19.27 14.43
C ILE A 134 12.55 -17.93 15.17
N MET A 135 12.02 -17.92 16.41
CA MET A 135 11.86 -16.69 17.18
C MET A 135 13.17 -16.11 17.71
N ALA A 136 14.19 -16.94 17.93
CA ALA A 136 15.54 -16.50 18.28
C ALA A 136 16.14 -15.64 17.15
N VAL A 137 15.98 -16.07 15.90
CA VAL A 137 16.44 -15.31 14.72
C VAL A 137 15.74 -13.94 14.62
N ALA A 138 14.44 -13.86 14.87
CA ALA A 138 13.72 -12.59 14.90
C ALA A 138 14.25 -11.65 16.02
N LYS A 139 14.47 -12.19 17.22
CA LYS A 139 14.99 -11.43 18.37
C LYS A 139 16.42 -10.95 18.15
N GLU A 140 17.26 -11.77 17.54
CA GLU A 140 18.64 -11.41 17.17
C GLU A 140 18.66 -10.26 16.16
N GLN A 141 17.90 -10.37 15.06
CA GLN A 141 17.77 -9.31 14.07
C GLN A 141 17.23 -8.02 14.68
N PHE A 142 16.18 -8.11 15.51
CA PHE A 142 15.64 -6.94 16.21
C PHE A 142 16.66 -6.27 17.11
N THR A 143 17.48 -7.06 17.83
CA THR A 143 18.56 -6.56 18.68
C THR A 143 19.60 -5.83 17.85
N ALA A 144 20.05 -6.41 16.75
CA ALA A 144 20.99 -5.79 15.81
C ALA A 144 20.42 -4.48 15.22
N TRP A 145 19.16 -4.46 14.81
CA TRP A 145 18.49 -3.26 14.29
C TRP A 145 18.42 -2.15 15.35
N CYS A 146 18.10 -2.50 16.60
CA CYS A 146 18.08 -1.56 17.72
C CYS A 146 19.47 -0.98 18.01
N HIS A 147 20.54 -1.77 17.87
CA HIS A 147 21.91 -1.27 17.98
C HIS A 147 22.24 -0.31 16.84
N SER A 148 21.99 -0.69 15.59
CA SER A 148 22.23 0.15 14.41
C SER A 148 21.47 1.47 14.49
N PHE A 149 20.18 1.43 14.86
CA PHE A 149 19.37 2.64 15.03
C PHE A 149 19.93 3.58 16.11
N ARG A 150 20.35 3.03 17.26
CA ARG A 150 20.97 3.82 18.34
C ARG A 150 22.27 4.46 17.88
N SER A 151 23.13 3.72 17.17
CA SER A 151 24.40 4.22 16.63
C SER A 151 24.16 5.34 15.62
N ALA A 152 23.25 5.14 14.67
CA ALA A 152 22.93 6.14 13.65
C ALA A 152 22.28 7.40 14.25
N ARG A 153 21.42 7.23 15.26
CA ARG A 153 20.85 8.35 16.02
C ARG A 153 21.93 9.14 16.78
N ALA A 154 22.89 8.45 17.40
CA ALA A 154 23.94 9.10 18.20
C ALA A 154 24.82 10.06 17.38
N VAL A 155 25.00 9.77 16.08
CA VAL A 155 25.76 10.61 15.14
C VAL A 155 24.88 11.53 14.29
N GLY A 156 23.57 11.59 14.55
CA GLY A 156 22.65 12.45 13.79
C GLY A 156 22.40 12.01 12.34
N ALA A 157 22.67 10.76 11.98
CA ALA A 157 22.54 10.25 10.60
C ALA A 157 21.10 9.98 10.16
N ILE A 158 20.13 10.02 11.07
CA ILE A 158 18.72 9.71 10.79
C ILE A 158 17.83 10.85 11.26
N THR A 159 16.95 11.30 10.37
CA THR A 159 15.82 12.19 10.70
C THR A 159 14.51 11.47 10.43
N VAL A 160 13.66 11.32 11.45
CA VAL A 160 12.33 10.70 11.31
C VAL A 160 11.27 11.79 11.36
N ARG A 161 10.43 11.87 10.33
CA ARG A 161 9.30 12.80 10.24
C ARG A 161 7.99 12.00 10.24
N PHE A 162 7.02 12.42 11.05
CA PHE A 162 5.73 11.77 11.16
C PHE A 162 4.64 12.67 10.58
N PHE A 163 3.75 12.09 9.78
CA PHE A 163 2.53 12.73 9.31
C PHE A 163 1.32 11.89 9.72
N SER A 164 0.21 12.55 10.05
CA SER A 164 -1.04 11.89 10.41
C SER A 164 -2.17 12.52 9.59
N GLY A 165 -2.54 11.82 8.51
CA GLY A 165 -3.52 12.24 7.52
C GLY A 165 -3.51 11.26 6.35
N GLU A 166 -4.19 11.62 5.27
CA GLU A 166 -4.23 10.85 4.02
C GLU A 166 -2.92 10.99 3.23
N ALA A 167 -2.44 9.89 2.67
CA ALA A 167 -1.19 9.88 1.89
C ALA A 167 -1.29 10.77 0.64
N THR A 168 -2.46 10.77 -0.04
CA THR A 168 -2.75 11.65 -1.19
C THR A 168 -2.61 13.13 -0.83
N ALA A 169 -3.13 13.54 0.33
CA ALA A 169 -3.04 14.91 0.82
C ALA A 169 -1.59 15.32 1.08
N LEU A 170 -0.81 14.48 1.77
CA LEU A 170 0.61 14.75 2.01
C LEU A 170 1.39 14.87 0.70
N CYS A 171 1.23 13.92 -0.22
CA CYS A 171 1.96 13.93 -1.48
C CYS A 171 1.66 15.19 -2.31
N ARG A 172 0.38 15.59 -2.39
CA ARG A 172 -0.02 16.83 -3.07
C ARG A 172 0.53 18.07 -2.36
N ALA A 173 0.58 18.07 -1.04
CA ALA A 173 1.13 19.20 -0.27
C ALA A 173 2.63 19.35 -0.48
N LEU A 174 3.38 18.23 -0.53
CA LEU A 174 4.81 18.24 -0.86
C LEU A 174 5.06 18.74 -2.29
N ASP A 175 4.27 18.27 -3.26
CA ASP A 175 4.36 18.73 -4.66
C ASP A 175 4.02 20.23 -4.77
N GLN A 176 2.97 20.70 -4.10
CA GLN A 176 2.60 22.12 -4.09
C GLN A 176 3.65 23.00 -3.40
N TYR A 177 4.19 22.55 -2.27
CA TYR A 177 5.29 23.24 -1.59
C TYR A 177 6.52 23.32 -2.50
N SER A 178 6.84 22.26 -3.24
CA SER A 178 7.96 22.27 -4.20
C SER A 178 7.82 23.33 -5.30
N LYS A 179 6.58 23.62 -5.72
CA LYS A 179 6.27 24.57 -6.80
C LYS A 179 6.11 26.01 -6.32
N THR A 180 5.63 26.20 -5.09
CA THR A 180 5.21 27.52 -4.60
C THR A 180 6.08 28.06 -3.47
N GLY A 181 6.84 27.20 -2.78
CA GLY A 181 7.56 27.54 -1.55
C GLY A 181 6.66 27.82 -0.34
N GLN A 182 5.33 27.67 -0.46
CA GLN A 182 4.39 27.97 0.61
C GLN A 182 4.16 26.75 1.51
N ALA A 183 4.61 26.82 2.76
CA ALA A 183 4.47 25.73 3.73
C ALA A 183 3.00 25.45 4.12
N LYS A 184 2.15 26.47 4.04
CA LYS A 184 0.68 26.35 4.16
C LYS A 184 0.12 26.15 2.77
N THR A 185 -0.28 24.92 2.47
CA THR A 185 -0.63 24.51 1.11
C THR A 185 -2.11 24.71 0.78
N GLY A 186 -2.97 24.96 1.77
CA GLY A 186 -4.42 24.94 1.58
C GLY A 186 -4.99 23.55 1.30
N ILE A 187 -4.17 22.50 1.39
CA ILE A 187 -4.60 21.10 1.22
C ILE A 187 -5.01 20.55 2.57
N PHE A 188 -6.21 20.00 2.67
CA PHE A 188 -6.72 19.40 3.90
C PHE A 188 -6.12 18.01 4.15
N THR A 189 -5.88 17.67 5.43
CA THR A 189 -5.22 16.42 5.84
C THR A 189 -6.04 15.17 5.55
N SER A 190 -7.36 15.30 5.40
CA SER A 190 -8.23 14.24 4.89
C SER A 190 -9.55 14.82 4.39
N GLN A 191 -10.33 14.00 3.67
CA GLN A 191 -11.73 14.32 3.43
C GLN A 191 -12.47 14.64 4.74
N TRP A 192 -13.39 15.61 4.68
CA TRP A 192 -14.26 16.01 5.79
C TRP A 192 -13.53 16.53 7.04
N ARG A 193 -12.25 16.92 6.94
CA ARG A 193 -11.51 17.59 8.02
C ARG A 193 -11.12 19.00 7.62
N GLY A 194 -11.30 19.94 8.55
CA GLY A 194 -10.90 21.34 8.36
C GLY A 194 -9.43 21.63 8.67
N SER A 195 -8.63 20.62 9.03
CA SER A 195 -7.19 20.81 9.30
C SER A 195 -6.39 20.72 8.00
N GLU A 196 -5.55 21.72 7.74
CA GLU A 196 -4.65 21.74 6.59
C GLU A 196 -3.32 21.01 6.86
N VAL A 197 -2.67 20.57 5.78
CA VAL A 197 -1.28 20.11 5.79
C VAL A 197 -0.39 21.34 5.89
N ASP A 198 0.10 21.58 7.10
CA ASP A 198 1.08 22.63 7.41
C ASP A 198 2.48 22.01 7.55
N LEU A 199 3.41 22.46 6.70
CA LEU A 199 4.79 21.98 6.65
C LEU A 199 5.77 22.85 7.46
N THR A 200 5.32 23.93 8.11
CA THR A 200 6.20 24.88 8.81
C THR A 200 7.10 24.23 9.86
N ASP A 201 6.56 23.27 10.61
CA ASP A 201 7.28 22.58 11.69
C ASP A 201 8.29 21.55 11.17
N CYS A 202 8.30 21.30 9.86
CA CYS A 202 9.11 20.28 9.20
C CYS A 202 10.18 20.87 8.28
N LEU A 203 10.41 22.19 8.33
CA LEU A 203 11.38 22.86 7.46
C LEU A 203 12.85 22.57 7.87
N PRO A 204 13.77 22.32 6.91
CA PRO A 204 13.50 22.11 5.49
C PRO A 204 12.79 20.78 5.26
N THR A 205 11.68 20.83 4.50
CA THR A 205 10.90 19.65 4.15
C THR A 205 11.39 19.06 2.83
N PRO A 206 11.76 17.76 2.77
CA PRO A 206 12.13 17.13 1.51
C PRO A 206 10.92 17.08 0.59
N THR A 207 11.09 17.54 -0.65
CA THR A 207 10.05 17.52 -1.69
C THR A 207 10.25 16.42 -2.72
N THR A 208 11.46 15.84 -2.76
CA THR A 208 11.81 14.74 -3.65
C THR A 208 12.57 13.63 -2.93
N PHE A 209 12.40 12.40 -3.39
CA PHE A 209 12.87 11.19 -2.72
C PHE A 209 13.55 10.23 -3.71
N ASP A 210 14.63 9.58 -3.27
CA ASP A 210 15.28 8.50 -4.02
C ASP A 210 14.46 7.19 -3.93
N VAL A 211 13.79 6.97 -2.80
CA VAL A 211 12.98 5.78 -2.55
C VAL A 211 11.65 6.21 -1.95
N ILE A 212 10.56 5.76 -2.55
CA ILE A 212 9.22 5.84 -1.98
C ILE A 212 8.72 4.42 -1.81
N ASP A 213 8.46 4.00 -0.58
CA ASP A 213 7.78 2.73 -0.29
C ASP A 213 6.38 3.03 0.20
N THR A 214 5.39 2.50 -0.51
CA THR A 214 3.98 2.76 -0.22
C THR A 214 3.33 1.66 0.61
N SER A 215 4.08 0.60 0.97
CA SER A 215 3.52 -0.60 1.58
C SER A 215 2.27 -1.05 0.81
N ASN A 216 1.22 -1.48 1.51
CA ASN A 216 -0.03 -1.95 0.93
C ASN A 216 -1.03 -0.84 0.56
N LEU A 217 -0.60 0.43 0.42
CA LEU A 217 -1.51 1.52 0.04
C LEU A 217 -2.21 1.29 -1.30
N LEU A 218 -1.67 0.41 -2.16
CA LEU A 218 -2.28 0.07 -3.44
C LEU A 218 -3.65 -0.62 -3.26
N ASP A 219 -3.86 -1.34 -2.16
CA ASP A 219 -5.15 -1.97 -1.80
C ASP A 219 -6.20 -0.98 -1.27
N HIS A 220 -5.78 0.24 -0.92
CA HIS A 220 -6.64 1.24 -0.29
C HIS A 220 -6.89 2.46 -1.18
N LEU A 221 -5.89 2.84 -1.97
CA LEU A 221 -5.93 4.03 -2.82
C LEU A 221 -6.07 3.69 -4.30
N GLY A 222 -5.81 2.44 -4.70
CA GLY A 222 -5.72 2.03 -6.09
C GLY A 222 -4.39 2.42 -6.76
N ALA A 223 -3.97 1.62 -7.76
CA ALA A 223 -2.67 1.77 -8.40
C ALA A 223 -2.49 3.13 -9.07
N LEU A 224 -3.47 3.59 -9.85
CA LEU A 224 -3.34 4.83 -10.60
C LEU A 224 -3.19 6.05 -9.68
N ASN A 225 -3.95 6.13 -8.58
CA ASN A 225 -3.81 7.21 -7.61
C ASN A 225 -2.41 7.21 -7.01
N VAL A 226 -1.90 6.06 -6.58
CA VAL A 226 -0.56 5.93 -5.99
C VAL A 226 0.51 6.38 -7.00
N LEU A 227 0.46 5.89 -8.24
CA LEU A 227 1.42 6.27 -9.28
C LEU A 227 1.37 7.77 -9.58
N VAL A 228 0.17 8.35 -9.71
CA VAL A 228 -0.01 9.77 -10.05
C VAL A 228 0.50 10.70 -8.95
N ILE A 229 0.23 10.40 -7.67
CA ILE A 229 0.66 11.29 -6.56
C ILE A 229 2.14 11.14 -6.21
N THR A 230 2.76 10.00 -6.50
CA THR A 230 4.16 9.73 -6.13
C THR A 230 5.14 10.12 -7.22
N GLN A 231 4.74 10.08 -8.50
CA GLN A 231 5.63 10.40 -9.63
C GLN A 231 6.30 11.77 -9.51
N PRO A 232 5.61 12.87 -9.13
CA PRO A 232 6.25 14.19 -9.00
C PRO A 232 7.25 14.27 -7.86
N LEU A 233 7.18 13.36 -6.88
CA LEU A 233 8.03 13.32 -5.69
C LEU A 233 9.29 12.46 -5.88
N LEU A 234 9.44 11.77 -7.01
CA LEU A 234 10.67 11.04 -7.29
C LEU A 234 11.75 12.01 -7.76
N LYS A 235 12.97 11.86 -7.23
CA LYS A 235 14.11 12.65 -7.71
C LYS A 235 14.37 12.35 -9.18
N ARG A 236 14.61 13.42 -9.93
CA ARG A 236 15.00 13.37 -11.35
C ARG A 236 16.48 13.69 -11.56
N GLN A 237 17.05 14.52 -10.68
CA GLN A 237 18.39 15.08 -10.83
C GLN A 237 19.25 14.92 -9.55
N PRO A 238 20.53 14.48 -9.66
CA PRO A 238 21.14 13.89 -10.87
C PRO A 238 20.31 12.69 -11.35
N ALA A 239 20.53 12.18 -12.57
CA ALA A 239 19.85 10.99 -13.11
C ALA A 239 19.93 9.84 -12.10
N SER A 240 18.96 9.83 -11.20
CA SER A 240 18.96 9.05 -9.98
C SER A 240 18.09 7.86 -10.30
N GLN A 241 18.53 6.69 -9.85
CA GLN A 241 17.75 5.46 -9.97
C GLN A 241 16.61 5.46 -8.95
N SER A 242 15.86 6.56 -8.90
CA SER A 242 14.74 6.76 -8.00
C SER A 242 13.74 5.65 -8.23
N VAL A 243 13.25 5.06 -7.15
CA VAL A 243 12.39 3.89 -7.21
C VAL A 243 11.17 4.08 -6.32
N LEU A 244 10.02 3.79 -6.90
CA LEU A 244 8.77 3.66 -6.17
C LEU A 244 8.49 2.17 -5.98
N TYR A 245 8.30 1.75 -4.74
CA TYR A 245 7.81 0.42 -4.40
C TYR A 245 6.32 0.48 -4.07
N THR A 246 5.54 -0.32 -4.78
CA THR A 246 4.14 -0.55 -4.49
C THR A 246 3.90 -2.00 -4.10
N GLU A 247 2.98 -2.22 -3.18
CA GLU A 247 2.59 -3.55 -2.73
C GLU A 247 1.07 -3.67 -2.71
N ALA A 248 0.57 -4.83 -3.14
CA ALA A 248 -0.79 -5.28 -2.92
C ALA A 248 -0.74 -6.59 -2.13
N LEU A 249 -1.67 -6.75 -1.19
CA LEU A 249 -1.89 -7.95 -0.38
C LEU A 249 -3.23 -8.62 -0.72
N LEU A 250 -4.06 -7.99 -1.52
CA LEU A 250 -5.33 -8.53 -2.00
C LEU A 250 -5.21 -8.88 -3.49
N PRO A 251 -5.81 -10.00 -3.94
CA PRO A 251 -5.95 -10.23 -5.37
C PRO A 251 -6.89 -9.17 -5.98
N SER A 252 -6.69 -8.85 -7.25
CA SER A 252 -7.65 -8.08 -8.05
C SER A 252 -8.19 -8.98 -9.15
N GLY A 253 -9.52 -9.06 -9.27
CA GLY A 253 -10.17 -9.90 -10.26
C GLY A 253 -10.05 -11.40 -9.96
N ASN A 254 -10.41 -12.22 -10.94
CA ASN A 254 -10.48 -13.69 -10.81
C ASN A 254 -9.15 -14.41 -11.09
N ASN A 255 -8.14 -13.69 -11.58
CA ASN A 255 -6.87 -14.25 -11.99
C ASN A 255 -5.72 -13.43 -11.41
N ALA A 256 -4.99 -14.02 -10.45
CA ALA A 256 -3.84 -13.39 -9.81
C ALA A 256 -2.75 -12.93 -10.79
N SER A 257 -2.58 -13.61 -11.94
CA SER A 257 -1.58 -13.20 -12.95
C SER A 257 -1.97 -11.96 -13.75
N GLN A 258 -3.23 -11.50 -13.66
CA GLN A 258 -3.73 -10.29 -14.32
C GLN A 258 -4.02 -9.16 -13.33
N SER A 259 -3.86 -9.40 -12.02
CA SER A 259 -4.22 -8.43 -10.98
C SER A 259 -3.58 -7.06 -11.17
N LEU A 260 -2.29 -7.00 -11.54
CA LEU A 260 -1.63 -5.72 -11.84
C LEU A 260 -2.32 -4.95 -12.97
N LEU A 261 -2.62 -5.62 -14.10
CA LEU A 261 -3.21 -4.97 -15.27
C LEU A 261 -4.64 -4.48 -14.98
N ASP A 262 -5.40 -5.25 -14.21
CA ASP A 262 -6.74 -4.86 -13.76
C ASP A 262 -6.68 -3.58 -12.91
N ARG A 263 -5.70 -3.49 -12.00
CA ARG A 263 -5.48 -2.33 -11.14
C ARG A 263 -5.02 -1.10 -11.93
N LEU A 264 -4.26 -1.29 -13.01
CA LEU A 264 -3.74 -0.23 -13.88
C LEU A 264 -4.77 0.32 -14.87
N CYS A 265 -5.86 -0.41 -15.14
CA CYS A 265 -6.87 -0.05 -16.15
C CYS A 265 -6.33 0.03 -17.61
N ALA A 266 -5.06 -0.27 -17.87
CA ALA A 266 -4.44 -0.33 -19.18
C ALA A 266 -3.21 -1.25 -19.16
N ASP A 267 -2.63 -1.53 -20.33
CA ASP A 267 -1.35 -2.23 -20.42
C ASP A 267 -0.18 -1.40 -19.86
N ILE A 268 0.90 -2.10 -19.52
CA ILE A 268 2.09 -1.50 -18.90
C ILE A 268 2.73 -0.41 -19.79
N PRO A 269 2.99 -0.62 -21.10
CA PRO A 269 3.52 0.42 -21.98
C PRO A 269 2.70 1.70 -21.98
N THR A 270 1.37 1.56 -22.07
CA THR A 270 0.45 2.69 -22.03
C THR A 270 0.60 3.50 -20.75
N ILE A 271 0.56 2.85 -19.59
CA ILE A 271 0.74 3.52 -18.30
C ILE A 271 2.13 4.15 -18.19
N ALA A 272 3.17 3.46 -18.66
CA ALA A 272 4.53 3.98 -18.68
C ALA A 272 4.65 5.27 -19.50
N MET A 273 3.97 5.37 -20.64
CA MET A 273 3.95 6.60 -21.45
C MET A 273 3.18 7.73 -20.77
N LEU A 274 1.99 7.45 -20.23
CA LEU A 274 1.12 8.47 -19.62
C LEU A 274 1.69 9.03 -18.31
N ILE A 275 2.23 8.16 -17.45
CA ILE A 275 2.71 8.52 -16.11
C ILE A 275 4.22 8.74 -16.07
N GLY A 276 4.98 8.04 -16.91
CA GLY A 276 6.45 8.05 -16.88
C GLY A 276 7.08 7.12 -15.86
N LEU A 277 6.34 6.08 -15.48
CA LEU A 277 6.84 5.05 -14.58
C LEU A 277 6.51 3.69 -15.16
N ALA A 278 7.51 2.81 -15.21
CA ALA A 278 7.33 1.44 -15.65
C ALA A 278 7.86 0.45 -14.60
N PRO A 279 7.29 -0.76 -14.53
CA PRO A 279 7.86 -1.83 -13.73
C PRO A 279 9.30 -2.12 -14.20
N ARG A 280 10.26 -2.08 -13.29
CA ARG A 280 11.68 -2.33 -13.59
C ARG A 280 11.87 -3.66 -14.30
N ALA A 281 11.23 -4.71 -13.80
CA ALA A 281 11.32 -6.05 -14.38
C ALA A 281 10.76 -6.13 -15.81
N TYR A 282 9.81 -5.27 -16.17
CA TYR A 282 9.26 -5.18 -17.53
C TYR A 282 10.30 -4.62 -18.51
N ILE A 283 11.08 -3.61 -18.09
CA ILE A 283 12.10 -3.00 -18.94
C ILE A 283 13.37 -3.85 -18.97
N SER A 284 13.85 -4.32 -17.81
CA SER A 284 15.12 -5.05 -17.70
C SER A 284 15.02 -6.53 -18.03
N SER A 285 13.81 -7.07 -18.22
CA SER A 285 13.54 -8.51 -18.35
C SER A 285 14.12 -9.35 -17.21
N PHE A 286 14.31 -8.73 -16.04
CA PHE A 286 15.00 -9.33 -14.89
C PHE A 286 14.34 -8.89 -13.57
N THR A 287 14.17 -9.83 -12.65
CA THR A 287 13.69 -9.57 -11.29
C THR A 287 14.42 -10.47 -10.29
N THR A 288 14.70 -9.93 -9.10
CA THR A 288 15.21 -10.71 -7.95
C THR A 288 14.10 -11.26 -7.06
N GLN A 289 12.85 -10.88 -7.33
CA GLN A 289 11.67 -11.28 -6.58
C GLN A 289 10.87 -12.30 -7.39
N SER A 290 10.52 -13.43 -6.78
CA SER A 290 9.63 -14.43 -7.36
C SER A 290 8.28 -14.40 -6.65
N ASN A 291 7.19 -14.30 -7.40
CA ASN A 291 5.81 -14.42 -6.90
C ASN A 291 5.17 -15.78 -7.26
N ALA A 292 5.96 -16.74 -7.77
CA ALA A 292 5.44 -18.03 -8.23
C ALA A 292 4.71 -18.79 -7.11
N HIS A 293 5.22 -18.71 -5.87
CA HIS A 293 4.59 -19.32 -4.71
C HIS A 293 3.20 -18.71 -4.43
N GLU A 294 3.04 -17.38 -4.54
CA GLU A 294 1.74 -16.71 -4.39
C GLU A 294 0.75 -17.15 -5.48
N ILE A 295 1.20 -17.32 -6.73
CA ILE A 295 0.36 -17.77 -7.84
C ILE A 295 -0.08 -19.24 -7.64
N ILE A 296 0.84 -20.12 -7.26
CA ILE A 296 0.54 -21.54 -7.01
C ILE A 296 -0.46 -21.68 -5.86
N VAL A 297 -0.27 -20.90 -4.79
CA VAL A 297 -1.11 -20.99 -3.59
C VAL A 297 -2.49 -20.40 -3.83
N SER A 298 -2.56 -19.23 -4.46
CA SER A 298 -3.85 -18.61 -4.81
C SER A 298 -4.67 -19.47 -5.78
N SER A 299 -4.02 -20.17 -6.71
CA SER A 299 -4.69 -21.10 -7.63
C SER A 299 -5.11 -22.42 -6.98
N ALA A 300 -4.29 -22.97 -6.07
CA ALA A 300 -4.56 -24.24 -5.41
C ALA A 300 -5.52 -24.12 -4.21
N PHE A 301 -5.51 -22.99 -3.50
CA PHE A 301 -6.24 -22.80 -2.25
C PHE A 301 -7.07 -21.51 -2.31
N LYS A 302 -8.28 -21.60 -2.87
CA LYS A 302 -9.23 -20.48 -2.98
C LYS A 302 -9.63 -19.85 -1.64
N GLU A 303 -9.39 -20.55 -0.52
CA GLU A 303 -9.65 -20.07 0.84
C GLU A 303 -8.55 -19.13 1.37
N ILE A 304 -7.38 -19.08 0.72
CA ILE A 304 -6.31 -18.15 1.09
C ILE A 304 -6.61 -16.80 0.44
N SER A 305 -7.06 -15.85 1.26
CA SER A 305 -7.53 -14.54 0.82
C SER A 305 -6.42 -13.54 0.49
N GLN A 306 -5.17 -13.83 0.84
CA GLN A 306 -4.06 -12.89 0.72
C GLN A 306 -3.14 -13.25 -0.44
N TYR A 307 -2.89 -12.30 -1.33
CA TYR A 307 -2.00 -12.41 -2.48
C TYR A 307 -1.00 -11.26 -2.47
N HIS A 308 0.29 -11.55 -2.35
CA HIS A 308 1.32 -10.53 -2.29
C HIS A 308 1.93 -10.23 -3.66
N GLU A 309 1.72 -9.00 -4.16
CA GLU A 309 2.31 -8.49 -5.39
C GLU A 309 3.08 -7.20 -5.10
N ARG A 310 4.41 -7.27 -5.23
CA ARG A 310 5.30 -6.11 -5.05
C ARG A 310 5.94 -5.72 -6.38
N VAL A 311 5.81 -4.44 -6.74
CA VAL A 311 6.33 -3.90 -8.00
C VAL A 311 7.28 -2.74 -7.71
N ALA A 312 8.45 -2.78 -8.33
CA ALA A 312 9.41 -1.67 -8.33
C ALA A 312 9.22 -0.86 -9.62
N TRP A 313 8.83 0.40 -9.48
CA TRP A 313 8.60 1.34 -10.56
C TRP A 313 9.77 2.30 -10.69
N VAL A 314 10.20 2.53 -11.92
CA VAL A 314 11.32 3.41 -12.24
C VAL A 314 10.96 4.29 -13.44
N ASP A 315 11.70 5.39 -13.61
CA ASP A 315 11.69 6.11 -14.87
C ASP A 315 12.26 5.18 -15.97
N PRO A 316 11.55 4.93 -17.08
CA PRO A 316 12.06 4.13 -18.19
C PRO A 316 13.41 4.60 -18.75
N ALA A 317 13.71 5.88 -18.63
CA ALA A 317 14.99 6.48 -19.02
C ALA A 317 16.12 6.19 -18.03
N SER A 318 15.79 5.85 -16.77
CA SER A 318 16.78 5.68 -15.71
C SER A 318 17.58 4.39 -15.92
N GLY A 319 18.83 4.55 -16.34
CA GLY A 319 19.76 3.44 -16.58
C GLY A 319 20.36 3.40 -17.98
N ASP A 320 19.90 4.26 -18.90
CA ASP A 320 20.53 4.44 -20.20
C ASP A 320 21.55 5.60 -20.12
N PRO A 321 22.87 5.34 -20.16
CA PRO A 321 23.90 6.37 -20.08
C PRO A 321 23.99 7.22 -21.36
N THR A 322 23.34 6.80 -22.44
CA THR A 322 23.23 7.54 -23.71
C THR A 322 21.97 8.40 -23.77
N PHE A 323 21.12 8.32 -22.74
CA PHE A 323 19.88 9.07 -22.66
C PHE A 323 20.16 10.57 -22.52
N SER A 324 19.73 11.34 -23.53
CA SER A 324 19.63 12.79 -23.44
C SER A 324 18.28 13.16 -22.83
N GLU A 325 18.25 14.17 -21.96
CA GLU A 325 17.15 14.45 -21.00
C GLU A 325 15.75 14.75 -21.60
N ASN A 326 15.55 14.68 -22.92
CA ASN A 326 14.36 15.20 -23.59
C ASN A 326 13.73 14.19 -24.58
N ILE A 327 13.31 13.01 -24.12
CA ILE A 327 12.30 12.24 -24.87
C ILE A 327 10.93 12.82 -24.53
N THR A 328 10.40 13.63 -25.45
CA THR A 328 9.01 14.06 -25.37
C THR A 328 8.11 13.01 -26.03
N VAL A 329 7.06 12.60 -25.32
CA VAL A 329 6.05 11.69 -25.87
C VAL A 329 4.99 12.54 -26.58
N SER A 330 4.72 12.26 -27.85
CA SER A 330 3.60 12.87 -28.58
C SER A 330 2.52 11.84 -28.86
N PHE A 331 1.28 12.32 -29.00
CA PHE A 331 0.13 11.48 -29.31
C PHE A 331 -0.72 12.13 -30.39
N ASP A 332 -1.37 11.32 -31.21
CA ASP A 332 -2.51 11.77 -31.99
C ASP A 332 -3.67 12.11 -31.02
N PRO A 333 -4.34 13.27 -31.18
CA PRO A 333 -5.41 13.70 -30.27
C PRO A 333 -6.59 12.72 -30.19
N THR A 334 -6.90 12.07 -31.31
CA THR A 334 -7.97 11.10 -31.43
C THR A 334 -7.63 9.81 -30.70
N ASP A 335 -6.44 9.28 -30.92
CA ASP A 335 -5.99 8.05 -30.27
C ASP A 335 -5.89 8.22 -28.74
N LEU A 336 -5.40 9.38 -28.28
CA LEU A 336 -5.31 9.68 -26.85
C LEU A 336 -6.71 9.81 -26.22
N ALA A 337 -7.68 10.45 -26.89
CA ALA A 337 -9.05 10.55 -26.40
C ALA A 337 -9.71 9.17 -26.25
N ASP A 338 -9.55 8.32 -27.25
CA ASP A 338 -10.12 6.96 -27.23
C ASP A 338 -9.46 6.09 -26.15
N LEU A 339 -8.15 6.23 -25.99
CA LEU A 339 -7.39 5.56 -24.92
C LEU A 339 -7.86 6.00 -23.52
N LEU A 340 -7.92 7.31 -23.27
CA LEU A 340 -8.35 7.87 -21.99
C LEU A 340 -9.80 7.49 -21.67
N SER A 341 -10.67 7.39 -22.68
CA SER A 341 -12.05 6.93 -22.52
C SER A 341 -12.10 5.48 -22.04
N ARG A 342 -11.26 4.59 -22.60
CA ARG A 342 -11.15 3.19 -22.13
C ARG A 342 -10.64 3.08 -20.70
N ILE A 343 -9.62 3.88 -20.34
CA ILE A 343 -9.09 3.94 -18.97
C ILE A 343 -10.18 4.42 -18.01
N TYR A 344 -10.87 5.51 -18.36
CA TYR A 344 -11.95 6.08 -17.57
C TYR A 344 -13.06 5.06 -17.30
N ILE A 345 -13.54 4.35 -18.34
CA ILE A 345 -14.59 3.34 -18.18
C ILE A 345 -14.17 2.24 -17.20
N LYS A 346 -12.90 1.83 -17.22
CA LYS A 346 -12.36 0.83 -16.28
C LYS A 346 -12.17 1.37 -14.86
N MET A 347 -11.70 2.62 -14.72
CA MET A 347 -11.58 3.29 -13.40
C MET A 347 -12.93 3.36 -12.68
N PHE A 348 -14.01 3.54 -13.43
CA PHE A 348 -15.37 3.66 -12.88
C PHE A 348 -16.23 2.43 -13.20
N LYS A 349 -15.61 1.25 -13.29
CA LYS A 349 -16.33 -0.02 -13.51
C LYS A 349 -17.36 -0.28 -12.40
N ASP A 350 -17.08 0.13 -11.17
CA ASP A 350 -17.93 -0.13 -10.00
C ASP A 350 -19.22 0.70 -10.00
N GLU A 351 -19.28 1.77 -10.80
CA GLU A 351 -20.51 2.57 -11.00
C GLU A 351 -21.47 1.89 -11.99
N GLN A 352 -21.01 0.86 -12.71
CA GLN A 352 -21.81 0.13 -13.69
C GLN A 352 -22.52 -1.04 -13.00
N ILE A 353 -23.67 -0.77 -12.40
CA ILE A 353 -24.53 -1.80 -11.82
C ILE A 353 -25.06 -2.68 -12.97
N THR A 354 -24.50 -3.86 -13.16
CA THR A 354 -25.03 -4.83 -14.13
C THR A 354 -26.15 -5.67 -13.52
N PRO A 355 -27.16 -6.08 -14.29
CA PRO A 355 -28.23 -6.97 -13.82
C PRO A 355 -27.72 -8.30 -13.23
N GLU A 356 -26.58 -8.79 -13.70
CA GLU A 356 -25.92 -10.01 -13.23
C GLU A 356 -25.32 -9.83 -11.82
N LEU A 357 -24.77 -8.65 -11.52
CA LEU A 357 -24.19 -8.33 -10.21
C LEU A 357 -25.25 -8.25 -9.11
N MET A 358 -26.49 -7.86 -9.47
CA MET A 358 -27.63 -7.86 -8.55
C MET A 358 -28.20 -9.27 -8.28
N LYS A 359 -27.95 -10.25 -9.15
CA LYS A 359 -28.54 -11.60 -9.05
C LYS A 359 -27.73 -12.56 -8.17
N THR A 360 -26.41 -12.39 -8.09
CA THR A 360 -25.52 -13.25 -7.28
C THR A 360 -24.36 -12.43 -6.69
N PRO A 361 -24.59 -11.63 -5.63
CA PRO A 361 -23.51 -10.93 -4.95
C PRO A 361 -22.64 -11.95 -4.21
N THR A 362 -21.43 -12.18 -4.71
CA THR A 362 -20.41 -12.90 -3.94
C THR A 362 -19.81 -11.95 -2.90
N ALA A 363 -19.33 -12.48 -1.76
CA ALA A 363 -18.68 -11.65 -0.73
C ALA A 363 -17.46 -10.87 -1.28
N ALA A 364 -16.76 -11.43 -2.28
CA ALA A 364 -15.67 -10.78 -2.98
C ALA A 364 -16.15 -9.59 -3.83
N ALA A 365 -17.22 -9.77 -4.61
CA ALA A 365 -17.82 -8.69 -5.41
C ALA A 365 -18.38 -7.56 -4.54
N ALA A 366 -19.02 -7.90 -3.41
CA ALA A 366 -19.49 -6.91 -2.44
C ALA A 366 -18.33 -6.14 -1.78
N GLY A 367 -17.19 -6.81 -1.55
CA GLY A 367 -15.95 -6.19 -1.06
C GLY A 367 -15.37 -5.18 -2.05
N GLU A 368 -15.22 -5.56 -3.33
CA GLU A 368 -14.73 -4.66 -4.39
C GLU A 368 -15.64 -3.43 -4.57
N MET A 369 -16.96 -3.62 -4.56
CA MET A 369 -17.93 -2.51 -4.66
C MET A 369 -17.93 -1.58 -3.45
N SER A 370 -17.51 -2.07 -2.28
CA SER A 370 -17.55 -1.30 -1.03
C SER A 370 -16.42 -0.28 -0.89
N GLN A 371 -15.39 -0.35 -1.74
CA GLN A 371 -14.22 0.54 -1.69
C GLN A 371 -13.84 1.02 -3.10
N PRO A 372 -14.62 1.94 -3.70
CA PRO A 372 -14.23 2.56 -4.96
C PRO A 372 -12.92 3.33 -4.76
N HIS A 373 -11.85 2.89 -5.42
CA HIS A 373 -10.55 3.53 -5.34
C HIS A 373 -10.52 4.88 -6.07
N TYR A 374 -11.31 5.00 -7.14
CA TYR A 374 -11.22 6.10 -8.08
C TYR A 374 -12.44 7.01 -8.00
N HIS A 375 -12.20 8.32 -8.00
CA HIS A 375 -13.21 9.36 -8.13
C HIS A 375 -12.85 10.30 -9.28
N ARG A 376 -13.74 11.22 -9.65
CA ARG A 376 -13.51 12.10 -10.82
C ARG A 376 -12.22 12.93 -10.70
N GLU A 377 -11.88 13.39 -9.49
CA GLU A 377 -10.60 14.07 -9.25
C GLU A 377 -9.39 13.14 -9.46
N SER A 378 -9.46 11.83 -9.18
CA SER A 378 -8.41 10.86 -9.55
C SER A 378 -8.08 10.93 -11.04
N PHE A 379 -9.11 10.92 -11.89
CA PHE A 379 -8.93 10.99 -13.33
C PHE A 379 -8.44 12.37 -13.78
N ALA A 380 -8.93 13.45 -13.18
CA ALA A 380 -8.43 14.80 -13.47
C ALA A 380 -6.94 14.96 -13.13
N LEU A 381 -6.47 14.35 -12.02
CA LEU A 381 -5.06 14.33 -11.65
C LEU A 381 -4.20 13.50 -12.63
N LEU A 382 -4.72 12.37 -13.11
CA LEU A 382 -4.09 11.60 -14.18
C LEU A 382 -3.96 12.45 -15.46
N LEU A 383 -5.05 13.10 -15.90
CA LEU A 383 -5.03 13.99 -17.07
C LEU A 383 -4.00 15.11 -16.92
N ARG A 384 -3.96 15.74 -15.73
CA ARG A 384 -2.99 16.81 -15.43
C ARG A 384 -1.55 16.28 -15.51
N LEU A 385 -1.29 15.10 -14.98
CA LEU A 385 0.04 14.48 -15.05
C LEU A 385 0.42 14.17 -16.50
N THR A 386 -0.48 13.55 -17.26
CA THR A 386 -0.30 13.27 -18.69
C THR A 386 0.00 14.56 -19.46
N ARG A 387 -0.79 15.62 -19.23
CA ARG A 387 -0.59 16.92 -19.90
C ARG A 387 0.81 17.49 -19.70
N ASN A 388 1.35 17.36 -18.49
CA ASN A 388 2.68 17.87 -18.16
C ASN A 388 3.83 17.04 -18.78
N ARG A 389 3.52 15.86 -19.32
CA ARG A 389 4.51 14.94 -19.89
C ARG A 389 4.50 14.87 -21.40
N ILE A 390 3.35 15.09 -22.03
CA ILE A 390 3.20 14.95 -23.48
C ILE A 390 3.44 16.28 -24.20
N GLU A 391 4.08 16.22 -25.36
CA GLU A 391 4.12 17.33 -26.30
C GLU A 391 2.82 17.34 -27.10
N MET A 392 1.99 18.36 -26.87
CA MET A 392 0.74 18.54 -27.61
C MET A 392 0.37 20.02 -27.64
N PRO A 393 0.14 20.61 -28.83
CA PRO A 393 -0.40 21.95 -28.96
C PRO A 393 -1.72 22.13 -28.19
N GLN A 394 -2.04 23.36 -27.78
CA GLN A 394 -3.27 23.62 -27.01
C GLN A 394 -4.53 23.25 -27.81
N ALA A 395 -4.58 23.56 -29.11
CA ALA A 395 -5.72 23.22 -29.97
C ALA A 395 -5.98 21.70 -30.03
N ASP A 396 -4.91 20.92 -30.13
CA ASP A 396 -4.94 19.46 -30.15
C ASP A 396 -5.39 18.89 -28.80
N TRP A 397 -4.94 19.50 -27.70
CA TRP A 397 -5.40 19.13 -26.37
C TRP A 397 -6.90 19.40 -26.19
N ASP A 398 -7.39 20.55 -26.65
CA ASP A 398 -8.81 20.91 -26.59
C ASP A 398 -9.65 19.96 -27.46
N GLN A 399 -9.15 19.58 -28.64
CA GLN A 399 -9.77 18.56 -29.48
C GLN A 399 -9.87 17.21 -28.78
N MET A 400 -8.77 16.74 -28.17
CA MET A 400 -8.72 15.49 -27.41
C MET A 400 -9.73 15.51 -26.26
N VAL A 401 -9.77 16.59 -25.45
CA VAL A 401 -10.69 16.72 -24.33
C VAL A 401 -12.15 16.70 -24.78
N ASN A 402 -12.49 17.45 -25.85
CA ASN A 402 -13.84 17.45 -26.40
C ASN A 402 -14.28 16.07 -26.90
N ARG A 403 -13.40 15.37 -27.61
CA ARG A 403 -13.66 14.00 -28.08
C ARG A 403 -13.84 13.03 -26.92
N PHE A 404 -12.99 13.11 -25.90
CA PHE A 404 -13.11 12.31 -24.68
C PHE A 404 -14.47 12.54 -24.00
N PHE A 405 -14.88 13.79 -23.78
CA PHE A 405 -16.18 14.09 -23.21
C PHE A 405 -17.32 13.54 -24.06
N ASN A 406 -17.23 13.68 -25.39
CA ASN A 406 -18.26 13.13 -26.26
C ASN A 406 -18.37 11.60 -26.16
N SER A 407 -17.23 10.90 -26.09
CA SER A 407 -17.19 9.45 -25.93
C SER A 407 -17.80 8.99 -24.60
N VAL A 408 -17.44 9.67 -23.49
CA VAL A 408 -17.86 9.26 -22.14
C VAL A 408 -19.29 9.70 -21.81
N CYS A 409 -19.74 10.85 -22.30
CA CYS A 409 -21.06 11.40 -22.03
C CYS A 409 -22.14 10.91 -23.01
N TYR A 410 -21.82 10.69 -24.28
CA TYR A 410 -22.80 10.36 -25.32
C TYR A 410 -22.61 8.97 -25.95
N GLY A 411 -21.47 8.30 -25.72
CA GLY A 411 -21.10 7.06 -26.41
C GLY A 411 -21.66 5.75 -25.84
N SER A 412 -22.55 5.78 -24.84
CA SER A 412 -23.18 4.55 -24.34
C SER A 412 -24.68 4.73 -24.13
N GLU A 413 -25.49 4.10 -24.99
CA GLU A 413 -26.96 4.06 -24.93
C GLU A 413 -27.51 3.45 -23.61
N THR A 414 -26.64 2.95 -22.71
CA THR A 414 -27.00 2.35 -21.42
C THR A 414 -26.74 3.22 -20.17
N ARG A 415 -26.28 4.47 -20.29
CA ARG A 415 -25.92 5.31 -19.11
C ARG A 415 -26.88 6.47 -18.82
N GLY A 416 -28.18 6.25 -18.94
CA GLY A 416 -29.22 7.23 -18.59
C GLY A 416 -29.37 7.60 -17.10
N LEU A 417 -28.37 7.36 -16.22
CA LEU A 417 -28.47 7.63 -14.78
C LEU A 417 -27.23 8.26 -14.11
N LEU A 418 -26.27 8.78 -14.88
CA LEU A 418 -25.13 9.52 -14.28
C LEU A 418 -25.45 11.03 -14.20
N SER A 419 -25.52 11.52 -12.97
CA SER A 419 -25.82 12.90 -12.54
C SER A 419 -25.14 14.01 -13.36
N PRO A 420 -25.86 15.10 -13.70
CA PRO A 420 -25.33 16.26 -14.44
C PRO A 420 -24.48 17.13 -13.52
N SER A 421 -23.22 16.75 -13.30
CA SER A 421 -22.28 17.54 -12.47
C SER A 421 -21.24 18.30 -13.30
N PHE A 422 -21.36 18.27 -14.63
CA PHE A 422 -20.43 18.92 -15.57
C PHE A 422 -21.12 19.88 -16.55
N LEU A 423 -22.34 20.33 -16.25
CA LEU A 423 -22.89 21.46 -17.00
C LEU A 423 -22.24 22.75 -16.49
N PRO A 424 -21.75 23.63 -17.38
CA PRO A 424 -21.34 24.96 -16.98
C PRO A 424 -22.55 25.67 -16.37
N ILE A 425 -22.36 26.26 -15.19
CA ILE A 425 -23.34 27.15 -14.59
C ILE A 425 -23.54 28.30 -15.58
N PRO A 426 -24.75 28.57 -16.08
CA PRO A 426 -24.98 29.72 -16.93
C PRO A 426 -24.76 30.99 -16.12
N ASP A 427 -23.99 31.92 -16.68
CA ASP A 427 -23.81 33.24 -16.11
C ASP A 427 -25.18 33.92 -15.89
N HIS A 428 -25.40 34.35 -14.65
CA HIS A 428 -26.43 35.32 -14.27
C HIS A 428 -25.78 36.51 -13.57
#